data_AF-A0A1X0NL51-F1
#
_entry.id   AF-A0A1X0NL51-F1
#
_cell.length_a   1.000
_cell.length_b   1.000
_cell.length_c   1.000
_cell.angle_alpha   90.00
_cell.angle_beta   90.00
_cell.angle_gamma   90.00
#
_symmetry.space_group_name_H-M   'P 1'
#
loop_
_entity.id
_entity.type
_entity.pdbx_description
1 polymer ?
#
loop_
_entity_poly.entity_id
_entity_poly.type
_entity_poly.pdbx_seq_one_letter_code
_entity_poly.pdbx_strand_id
1 'polypeptide(L)'
;MEILRIRGLKFNFGVEFSRLTILRCFGEYGPLYDVLLDVPHGEALVSYVESASAQDAYLKMNGFLLFGEPIEVSITAPPVSDIPGWTVTYRPSRYLIVRGASYLWVELNLRHVKGVDAIQSIDANTTVASFENQTISTAIKRLLDGRIAYNGKSVLVLYLKQV
;
A
#
# COMPACT_ATOMS: atom_id res chain seq x y z
N MET A 1 17.39 3.69 -1.00
CA MET A 1 16.06 3.17 -0.65
C MET A 1 15.92 1.82 -1.30
N GLU A 2 15.76 0.80 -0.49
CA GLU A 2 15.73 -0.60 -0.92
C GLU A 2 14.52 -1.27 -0.28
N ILE A 3 13.91 -2.20 -1.02
CA ILE A 3 12.63 -2.77 -0.65
C ILE A 3 12.80 -4.28 -0.52
N LEU A 4 12.29 -4.83 0.56
CA LEU A 4 12.24 -6.25 0.83
C LEU A 4 10.84 -6.78 0.58
N ARG A 5 10.71 -7.78 -0.27
CA ARG A 5 9.49 -8.56 -0.43
C ARG A 5 9.52 -9.73 0.53
N ILE A 6 8.50 -9.80 1.37
CA ILE A 6 8.25 -10.87 2.32
C ILE A 6 7.14 -11.73 1.72
N ARG A 7 7.35 -13.04 1.64
CA ARG A 7 6.36 -14.03 1.22
C ARG A 7 6.08 -15.02 2.34
N GLY A 8 4.93 -15.69 2.25
CA GLY A 8 4.52 -16.70 3.23
C GLY A 8 3.82 -16.13 4.46
N LEU A 9 3.31 -14.90 4.39
CA LEU A 9 2.59 -14.27 5.50
C LEU A 9 1.15 -14.80 5.59
N LYS A 10 0.75 -15.21 6.79
CA LYS A 10 -0.65 -15.52 7.12
C LYS A 10 -1.27 -14.43 7.98
N PHE A 11 -2.34 -13.81 7.48
CA PHE A 11 -3.05 -12.71 8.14
C PHE A 11 -4.14 -13.19 9.12
N ASN A 12 -3.83 -14.19 9.94
CA ASN A 12 -4.81 -14.85 10.83
C ASN A 12 -5.35 -13.94 11.94
N PHE A 13 -4.58 -12.93 12.34
CA PHE A 13 -4.88 -12.06 13.49
C PHE A 13 -5.38 -10.65 13.09
N GLY A 14 -5.71 -10.46 11.80
CA GLY A 14 -6.17 -9.18 11.26
C GLY A 14 -5.04 -8.34 10.64
N VAL A 15 -5.38 -7.60 9.57
CA VAL A 15 -4.42 -6.93 8.68
C VAL A 15 -3.57 -5.88 9.42
N GLU A 16 -4.19 -5.02 10.24
CA GLU A 16 -3.47 -3.99 10.98
C GLU A 16 -2.54 -4.57 12.06
N PHE A 17 -2.97 -5.64 12.74
CA PHE A 17 -2.10 -6.31 13.72
C PHE A 17 -0.88 -6.92 13.03
N SER A 18 -1.09 -7.57 11.87
CA SER A 18 0.01 -8.10 11.07
C SER A 18 0.96 -7.00 10.61
N ARG A 19 0.41 -5.87 10.17
CA ARG A 19 1.18 -4.69 9.75
C ARG A 19 2.05 -4.16 10.88
N LEU A 20 1.48 -3.97 12.07
CA LEU A 20 2.20 -3.47 13.24
C LEU A 20 3.30 -4.44 13.71
N THR A 21 3.04 -5.73 13.62
CA THR A 21 4.03 -6.76 13.97
C THR A 21 5.22 -6.73 13.00
N ILE A 22 4.95 -6.66 11.69
CA ILE A 22 6.01 -6.54 10.67
C ILE A 22 6.80 -5.24 10.86
N LEU A 23 6.10 -4.11 11.10
CA LEU A 23 6.76 -2.84 11.43
C LEU A 23 7.69 -2.96 12.63
N ARG A 24 7.28 -3.69 13.67
CA ARG A 24 8.10 -3.88 14.87
C ARG A 24 9.31 -4.78 14.62
N CYS A 25 9.12 -5.90 13.92
CA CYS A 25 10.21 -6.84 13.63
C CYS A 25 11.25 -6.24 12.68
N PHE A 26 10.81 -5.57 11.61
CA PHE A 26 11.72 -4.99 10.63
C PHE A 26 12.26 -3.62 11.09
N GLY A 27 11.54 -2.90 11.96
CA GLY A 27 12.00 -1.62 12.51
C GLY A 27 13.22 -1.73 13.42
N GLU A 28 13.54 -2.92 13.93
CA GLU A 28 14.74 -3.16 14.75
C GLU A 28 16.05 -2.98 13.96
N TYR A 29 16.01 -3.18 12.64
CA TYR A 29 17.19 -3.11 11.77
C TYR A 29 17.44 -1.73 11.16
N GLY A 30 16.48 -0.81 11.31
CA GLY A 30 16.64 0.56 10.87
C GLY A 30 15.33 1.29 10.59
N PRO A 31 15.42 2.57 10.21
CA PRO A 31 14.26 3.39 9.90
C PRO A 31 13.56 2.87 8.65
N LEU A 32 12.35 2.36 8.85
CA LEU A 32 11.44 1.96 7.79
C LEU A 32 10.84 3.22 7.15
N TYR A 33 10.93 3.27 5.82
CA TYR A 33 10.19 4.24 5.02
C TYR A 33 8.71 3.83 4.93
N ASP A 34 8.44 2.55 4.67
CA ASP A 34 7.08 2.05 4.45
C ASP A 34 6.93 0.51 4.57
N VAL A 35 5.71 0.01 4.77
CA VAL A 35 5.37 -1.43 4.74
C VAL A 35 4.04 -1.64 4.00
N LEU A 36 4.10 -2.23 2.80
CA LEU A 36 2.99 -2.69 1.95
C LEU A 36 2.55 -4.09 2.36
N LEU A 37 1.25 -4.35 2.46
CA LEU A 37 0.71 -5.70 2.66
C LEU A 37 -0.13 -6.09 1.45
N ASP A 38 0.15 -7.25 0.90
CA ASP A 38 -0.63 -7.89 -0.16
C ASP A 38 -1.34 -9.12 0.43
N VAL A 39 -2.47 -8.86 1.08
CA VAL A 39 -3.28 -9.86 1.79
C VAL A 39 -3.74 -11.01 0.89
N PRO A 40 -4.24 -10.76 -0.34
CA PRO A 40 -4.62 -11.84 -1.27
C PRO A 40 -3.50 -12.83 -1.57
N HIS A 41 -2.25 -12.36 -1.64
CA HIS A 41 -1.10 -13.18 -2.02
C HIS A 41 -0.26 -13.65 -0.82
N GLY A 42 -0.59 -13.24 0.41
CA GLY A 42 0.21 -13.59 1.58
C GLY A 42 1.59 -12.93 1.56
N GLU A 43 1.70 -11.71 1.02
CA GLU A 43 2.98 -11.02 0.85
C GLU A 43 3.01 -9.65 1.53
N ALA A 44 4.21 -9.12 1.72
CA ALA A 44 4.42 -7.74 2.16
C ALA A 44 5.66 -7.15 1.48
N LEU A 45 5.71 -5.82 1.33
CA LEU A 45 6.89 -5.10 0.86
C LEU A 45 7.33 -4.10 1.93
N VAL A 46 8.53 -4.27 2.45
CA VAL A 46 9.11 -3.41 3.47
C VAL A 46 10.15 -2.51 2.81
N SER A 47 9.95 -1.20 2.86
CA SER A 47 10.85 -0.20 2.29
C SER A 47 11.71 0.39 3.39
N TYR A 48 13.04 0.29 3.27
CA TYR A 48 13.97 0.97 4.16
C TYR A 48 14.45 2.30 3.57
N VAL A 49 14.69 3.28 4.45
CA VAL A 49 15.36 4.53 4.07
C VAL A 49 16.77 4.24 3.58
N GLU A 50 17.49 3.39 4.31
CA GLU A 50 18.88 3.01 4.06
C GLU A 50 18.99 1.59 3.52
N SER A 51 19.80 1.42 2.48
CA SER A 51 20.06 0.10 1.87
C SER A 51 20.77 -0.86 2.83
N ALA A 52 21.65 -0.35 3.70
CA ALA A 52 22.34 -1.16 4.69
C ALA A 52 21.35 -1.87 5.64
N SER A 53 20.34 -1.15 6.13
CA SER A 53 19.29 -1.73 6.98
C SER A 53 18.46 -2.80 6.28
N ALA A 54 18.21 -2.64 4.97
CA ALA A 54 17.51 -3.66 4.18
C ALA A 54 18.34 -4.95 4.04
N GLN A 55 19.65 -4.83 3.83
CA GLN A 55 20.55 -5.98 3.73
C GLN A 55 20.68 -6.72 5.06
N ASP A 56 20.82 -5.99 6.18
CA ASP A 56 20.87 -6.58 7.51
C ASP A 56 19.57 -7.32 7.86
N ALA A 57 18.42 -6.71 7.55
CA ALA A 57 17.13 -7.34 7.76
C ALA A 57 16.94 -8.58 6.87
N TYR A 58 17.37 -8.54 5.61
CA TYR A 58 17.34 -9.69 4.72
C TYR A 58 18.13 -10.87 5.29
N LEU A 59 19.36 -10.63 5.76
CA LEU A 59 20.23 -11.68 6.30
C LEU A 59 19.67 -12.31 7.58
N LYS A 60 18.98 -11.53 8.41
CA LYS A 60 18.49 -11.99 9.73
C LYS A 60 17.05 -12.50 9.73
N MET A 61 16.19 -11.96 8.87
CA MET A 61 14.75 -12.28 8.86
C MET A 61 14.37 -13.34 7.84
N ASN A 62 15.23 -13.69 6.90
CA ASN A 62 14.93 -14.76 5.96
C ASN A 62 14.85 -16.12 6.68
N GLY A 63 13.70 -16.79 6.56
CA GLY A 63 13.40 -18.02 7.30
C GLY A 63 12.87 -17.80 8.72
N PHE A 64 12.66 -16.56 9.15
CA PHE A 64 12.14 -16.26 10.49
C PHE A 64 10.67 -16.71 10.63
N LEU A 65 10.30 -17.25 11.79
CA LEU A 65 8.93 -17.68 12.06
C LEU A 65 8.06 -16.48 12.43
N LEU A 66 7.15 -16.08 11.53
CA LEU A 66 6.23 -14.97 11.73
C LEU A 66 4.80 -15.49 11.58
N PHE A 67 3.98 -15.29 12.62
CA PHE A 67 2.63 -15.90 12.74
C PHE A 67 2.61 -17.44 12.65
N GLY A 68 3.70 -18.09 13.04
CA GLY A 68 3.83 -19.56 13.07
C GLY A 68 4.29 -20.19 11.75
N GLU A 69 4.57 -19.40 10.72
CA GLU A 69 5.09 -19.87 9.43
C GLU A 69 6.46 -19.22 9.13
N PRO A 70 7.38 -19.94 8.46
CA PRO A 70 8.65 -19.35 8.04
C PRO A 70 8.41 -18.37 6.90
N ILE A 71 8.89 -17.14 7.06
CA ILE A 71 8.81 -16.12 6.01
C ILE A 71 9.99 -16.23 5.06
N GLU A 72 9.75 -15.97 3.78
CA GLU A 72 10.81 -15.81 2.79
C GLU A 72 10.99 -14.32 2.53
N VAL A 73 12.21 -13.81 2.72
CA VAL A 73 12.54 -12.40 2.47
C VAL A 73 13.41 -12.35 1.23
N SER A 74 13.10 -11.44 0.30
CA SER A 74 13.86 -11.22 -0.93
C SER A 74 14.01 -9.73 -1.20
N ILE A 75 15.13 -9.31 -1.78
CA ILE A 75 15.31 -7.92 -2.22
C ILE A 75 14.53 -7.71 -3.52
N THR A 76 13.76 -6.65 -3.59
CA THR A 76 12.90 -6.33 -4.74
C THR A 76 13.01 -4.85 -5.11
N ALA A 77 12.70 -4.56 -6.37
CA ALA A 77 12.51 -3.20 -6.84
C ALA A 77 11.16 -2.65 -6.35
N PRO A 78 10.99 -1.32 -6.23
CA PRO A 78 9.68 -0.74 -5.96
C PRO A 78 8.66 -1.24 -6.97
N PRO A 79 7.43 -1.57 -6.52
CA PRO A 79 6.36 -1.90 -7.45
C PRO A 79 6.16 -0.67 -8.33
N VAL A 80 6.53 -0.81 -9.60
CA VAL A 80 6.25 0.19 -10.64
C VAL A 80 4.74 0.34 -10.64
N SER A 81 4.24 1.56 -10.45
CA SER A 81 2.80 1.76 -10.61
C SER A 81 2.45 1.53 -12.07
N ASP A 82 1.27 1.00 -12.36
CA ASP A 82 0.78 0.80 -13.74
C ASP A 82 0.63 2.13 -14.51
N ILE A 83 0.94 3.26 -13.85
CA ILE A 83 0.76 4.61 -14.31
C ILE A 83 2.16 5.22 -14.55
N PRO A 84 2.51 5.57 -15.79
CA PRO A 84 3.80 6.16 -16.10
C PRO A 84 4.01 7.48 -15.34
N GLY A 85 5.18 7.64 -14.70
CA GLY A 85 5.52 8.83 -13.91
C GLY A 85 4.98 8.84 -12.47
N TRP A 86 4.34 7.75 -12.03
CA TRP A 86 3.83 7.62 -10.66
C TRP A 86 4.41 6.39 -9.95
N THR A 87 4.55 6.51 -8.63
CA THR A 87 4.92 5.41 -7.72
C THR A 87 3.89 5.28 -6.63
N VAL A 88 3.55 4.04 -6.27
CA VAL A 88 2.66 3.75 -5.14
C VAL A 88 3.42 4.00 -3.83
N THR A 89 2.78 4.67 -2.87
CA THR A 89 3.32 4.91 -1.53
C THR A 89 2.20 4.78 -0.49
N TYR A 90 2.52 4.56 0.79
CA TYR A 90 1.58 4.77 1.89
C TYR A 90 1.80 6.05 2.67
N ARG A 91 2.82 6.86 2.35
CA ARG A 91 2.88 8.20 2.91
C ARG A 91 1.65 8.98 2.45
N PRO A 92 0.95 9.68 3.38
CA PRO A 92 -0.12 10.58 3.02
C PRO A 92 0.35 11.51 1.92
N SER A 93 -0.27 11.37 0.76
CA SER A 93 -0.02 12.23 -0.39
C SER A 93 -1.35 12.81 -0.86
N ARG A 94 -1.27 13.83 -1.71
CA ARG A 94 -2.45 14.44 -2.31
C ARG A 94 -3.08 13.58 -3.41
N TYR A 95 -2.46 12.47 -3.78
CA TYR A 95 -2.86 11.64 -4.90
C TYR A 95 -3.23 10.25 -4.40
N LEU A 96 -4.41 9.77 -4.78
CA LEU A 96 -4.86 8.41 -4.49
C LEU A 96 -5.08 7.66 -5.79
N ILE A 97 -4.74 6.38 -5.77
CA ILE A 97 -5.22 5.41 -6.75
C ILE A 97 -6.28 4.54 -6.08
N VAL A 98 -7.42 4.43 -6.73
CA VAL A 98 -8.52 3.57 -6.33
C VAL A 98 -8.59 2.42 -7.34
N ARG A 99 -8.25 1.22 -6.87
CA ARG A 99 -8.31 -0.03 -7.64
C ARG A 99 -9.54 -0.82 -7.26
N GLY A 100 -10.14 -1.51 -8.23
CA GLY A 100 -11.32 -2.34 -8.02
C GLY A 100 -12.65 -1.57 -8.09
N ALA A 101 -12.62 -0.26 -8.35
CA ALA A 101 -13.79 0.58 -8.51
C ALA A 101 -13.86 1.20 -9.91
N SER A 102 -15.08 1.35 -10.44
CA SER A 102 -15.30 2.07 -11.69
C SER A 102 -15.24 3.58 -11.47
N TYR A 103 -14.97 4.33 -12.54
CA TYR A 103 -14.97 5.80 -12.54
C TYR A 103 -16.24 6.38 -11.91
N LEU A 104 -17.41 5.92 -12.35
CA LEU A 104 -18.70 6.40 -11.84
C LEU A 104 -18.87 6.14 -10.33
N TRP A 105 -18.39 5.01 -9.82
CA TRP A 105 -18.47 4.72 -8.39
C TRP A 105 -17.62 5.72 -7.59
N VAL A 106 -16.40 5.99 -8.07
CA VAL A 106 -15.48 6.93 -7.41
C VAL A 106 -16.02 8.35 -7.50
N GLU A 107 -16.50 8.77 -8.67
CA GLU A 107 -17.12 10.08 -8.87
C GLU A 107 -18.32 10.28 -7.95
N LEU A 108 -19.23 9.30 -7.83
CA LEU A 108 -20.39 9.37 -6.96
C LEU A 108 -20.02 9.47 -5.47
N ASN A 109 -19.04 8.68 -5.03
CA ASN A 109 -18.59 8.73 -3.63
C ASN A 109 -17.85 10.04 -3.30
N LEU A 110 -17.19 10.65 -4.29
CA LEU A 110 -16.43 11.90 -4.12
C LEU A 110 -17.23 13.16 -4.44
N ARG A 111 -18.43 13.04 -5.04
CA ARG A 111 -19.27 14.18 -5.49
C ARG A 111 -19.54 15.23 -4.40
N HIS A 112 -19.70 14.77 -3.16
CA HIS A 112 -20.01 15.64 -2.02
C HIS A 112 -18.78 16.02 -1.19
N VAL A 113 -17.60 15.54 -1.58
CA VAL A 113 -16.35 15.86 -0.89
C VAL A 113 -15.81 17.17 -1.44
N LYS A 114 -15.60 18.14 -0.55
CA LYS A 114 -14.94 19.41 -0.91
C LYS A 114 -13.42 19.20 -0.94
N GLY A 115 -12.74 19.80 -1.92
CA GLY A 115 -11.27 19.71 -2.09
C GLY A 115 -10.80 18.55 -2.96
N VAL A 116 -11.64 18.05 -3.87
CA VAL A 116 -11.25 17.17 -4.97
C VAL A 116 -10.82 18.03 -6.15
N ASP A 117 -9.57 17.91 -6.59
CA ASP A 117 -9.03 18.71 -7.68
C ASP A 117 -9.36 18.08 -9.04
N ALA A 118 -9.09 16.78 -9.19
CA ALA A 118 -9.33 16.05 -10.42
C ALA A 118 -9.54 14.56 -10.16
N ILE A 119 -10.33 13.93 -11.02
CA ILE A 119 -10.53 12.47 -11.06
C ILE A 119 -10.26 12.02 -12.50
N GLN A 120 -9.34 11.07 -12.67
CA GLN A 120 -8.96 10.52 -13.97
C GLN A 120 -9.15 9.01 -13.97
N SER A 121 -9.83 8.48 -14.98
CA SER A 121 -9.92 7.03 -15.22
C SER A 121 -8.70 6.58 -16.02
N ILE A 122 -8.04 5.53 -15.55
CA ILE A 122 -6.91 4.91 -16.26
C ILE A 122 -7.38 3.64 -16.97
N ASP A 123 -8.20 2.85 -16.28
CA ASP A 123 -8.83 1.63 -16.77
C ASP A 123 -10.26 1.52 -16.22
N ALA A 124 -11.05 0.57 -16.74
CA ALA A 124 -12.40 0.25 -16.28
C ALA A 124 -12.51 0.04 -14.76
N ASN A 125 -11.45 -0.42 -14.10
CA ASN A 125 -11.42 -0.67 -12.65
C ASN A 125 -10.35 0.13 -11.88
N THR A 126 -9.70 1.10 -12.53
CA THR A 126 -8.61 1.87 -11.90
C THR A 126 -8.80 3.35 -12.15
N THR A 127 -8.86 4.12 -11.07
CA THR A 127 -9.06 5.56 -11.12
C THR A 127 -8.04 6.26 -10.22
N VAL A 128 -7.64 7.45 -10.60
CA VAL A 128 -6.77 8.32 -9.83
C VAL A 128 -7.55 9.55 -9.43
N ALA A 129 -7.47 9.90 -8.15
CA ALA A 129 -8.06 11.12 -7.62
C ALA A 129 -6.97 11.98 -6.98
N SER A 130 -6.95 13.26 -7.33
CA SER A 130 -6.09 14.26 -6.71
C SER A 130 -6.91 15.19 -5.80
N PHE A 131 -6.32 15.56 -4.69
CA PHE A 131 -6.96 16.37 -3.65
C PHE A 131 -6.10 17.57 -3.28
N GLU A 132 -6.76 18.64 -2.86
CA GLU A 132 -6.12 19.89 -2.47
C GLU A 132 -5.15 19.68 -1.28
N ASN A 133 -5.52 18.77 -0.36
CA ASN A 133 -4.77 18.53 0.87
C ASN A 133 -4.62 17.03 1.21
N GLN A 134 -3.50 16.67 1.84
CA GLN A 134 -3.19 15.32 2.32
C GLN A 134 -4.13 14.83 3.43
N THR A 135 -4.74 15.75 4.17
CA THR A 135 -5.72 15.42 5.21
C THR A 135 -7.00 14.85 4.59
N ILE A 136 -7.43 15.43 3.48
CA ILE A 136 -8.61 15.00 2.72
C ILE A 136 -8.36 13.62 2.12
N SER A 137 -7.23 13.42 1.44
CA SER A 137 -6.88 12.12 0.86
C SER A 137 -6.79 11.02 1.93
N THR A 138 -6.29 11.35 3.12
CA THR A 138 -6.22 10.39 4.24
C THR A 138 -7.59 10.03 4.80
N ALA A 139 -8.49 11.01 4.92
CA ALA A 139 -9.87 10.74 5.30
C ALA A 139 -10.56 9.85 4.27
N ILE A 140 -10.40 10.14 2.98
CA ILE A 140 -11.01 9.39 1.88
C ILE A 140 -10.46 7.97 1.80
N LYS A 141 -9.14 7.80 1.93
CA LYS A 141 -8.53 6.46 1.98
C LYS A 141 -9.20 5.62 3.07
N ARG A 142 -9.30 6.14 4.30
CA ARG A 142 -9.97 5.42 5.40
C ARG A 142 -11.44 5.11 5.13
N LEU A 143 -12.11 5.93 4.33
CA LEU A 143 -13.54 5.81 4.03
C LEU A 143 -13.81 4.76 2.94
N LEU A 144 -12.96 4.72 1.92
CA LEU A 144 -13.16 3.93 0.71
C LEU A 144 -12.38 2.60 0.70
N ASP A 145 -11.25 2.53 1.41
CA ASP A 145 -10.42 1.32 1.46
C ASP A 145 -11.17 0.16 2.14
N GLY A 146 -11.20 -0.99 1.47
CA GLY A 146 -11.94 -2.17 1.92
C GLY A 146 -13.45 -2.15 1.66
N ARG A 147 -14.01 -1.09 1.04
CA ARG A 147 -15.41 -1.10 0.61
C ARG A 147 -15.63 -2.04 -0.57
N ILE A 148 -16.86 -2.50 -0.73
CA ILE A 148 -17.27 -3.28 -1.89
C ILE A 148 -17.86 -2.33 -2.94
N ALA A 149 -17.28 -2.31 -4.13
CA ALA A 149 -17.82 -1.55 -5.26
C ALA A 149 -19.05 -2.25 -5.87
N TYR A 150 -19.79 -1.56 -6.74
CA TYR A 150 -20.99 -2.14 -7.40
C TYR A 150 -20.71 -3.40 -8.23
N ASN A 151 -19.46 -3.60 -8.64
CA ASN A 151 -19.00 -4.80 -9.34
C ASN A 151 -18.74 -5.99 -8.40
N GLY A 152 -19.02 -5.86 -7.10
CA GLY A 152 -18.78 -6.89 -6.09
C GLY A 152 -17.31 -7.06 -5.69
N LYS A 153 -16.39 -6.26 -6.25
CA LYS A 153 -14.96 -6.31 -5.92
C LYS A 153 -14.64 -5.42 -4.72
N SER A 154 -13.66 -5.85 -3.94
CA SER A 154 -13.09 -5.01 -2.88
C SER A 154 -12.31 -3.86 -3.51
N VAL A 155 -12.53 -2.66 -2.97
CA VAL A 155 -11.86 -1.43 -3.35
C VAL A 155 -10.58 -1.31 -2.54
N LEU A 156 -9.46 -1.17 -3.24
CA LEU A 156 -8.15 -0.93 -2.65
C LEU A 156 -7.74 0.51 -2.95
N VAL A 157 -7.46 1.28 -1.90
CA VAL A 157 -7.04 2.69 -2.04
C VAL A 157 -5.61 2.86 -1.58
N LEU A 158 -4.73 3.28 -2.50
CA LEU A 158 -3.31 3.48 -2.23
C LEU A 158 -2.94 4.94 -2.48
N TYR A 159 -1.90 5.46 -1.82
CA TYR A 159 -1.40 6.79 -2.16
C TYR A 159 -0.44 6.70 -3.34
N LEU A 160 -0.35 7.79 -4.10
CA LEU A 160 0.56 7.94 -5.21
C LEU A 160 1.53 9.09 -4.98
N LYS A 161 2.75 8.94 -5.48
CA LYS A 161 3.75 10.00 -5.54
C LYS A 161 4.22 10.14 -6.99
N GLN A 162 4.22 11.37 -7.48
CA GLN A 162 4.77 11.69 -8.80
C GLN A 162 6.30 11.61 -8.75
N VAL A 163 6.90 10.97 -9.76
CA VAL A 163 8.36 10.79 -9.93
C VAL A 163 8.90 11.84 -10.88
#